data_AF-A0A2V3HIC3-F1
#
_entry.id   AF-A0A2V3HIC3-F1
#
_cell.length_a   1.000
_cell.length_b   1.000
_cell.length_c   1.000
_cell.angle_alpha   90.00
_cell.angle_beta   90.00
_cell.angle_gamma   90.00
#
_symmetry.space_group_name_H-M   'P 1'
#
loop_
_entity.id
_entity.type
_entity.pdbx_description
1 polymer ?
#
loop_
_entity_poly.entity_id
_entity_poly.type
_entity_poly.pdbx_seq_one_letter_code
_entity_poly.pdbx_strand_id
1 'polypeptide(L)'
;MQIGDVAPSIYFGVEFTRGTTGRIEIELMGEEGGLLSSEIPDDELRVWVPGDLNANWTSLIEHVLVLADAGYPGCVGCAGPEAEIDWDEAAARRALLT
;
A
#
# COMPACT_ATOMS: atom_id res chain seq x y z
N MET A 1 -25.40 22.88 20.07
CA MET A 1 -24.03 22.64 19.57
C MET A 1 -23.97 21.19 19.16
N GLN A 2 -24.19 20.91 17.88
CA GLN A 2 -24.12 19.57 17.32
C GLN A 2 -22.87 19.60 16.46
N ILE A 3 -21.76 19.09 17.00
CA ILE A 3 -20.55 18.89 16.22
C ILE A 3 -20.92 17.76 15.27
N GLY A 4 -21.16 18.10 14.01
CA GLY A 4 -21.31 17.13 12.96
C GLY A 4 -19.98 16.44 12.80
N ASP A 5 -19.87 15.23 13.33
CA ASP A 5 -18.94 14.22 12.84
C ASP A 5 -19.36 13.88 11.41
N VAL A 6 -19.13 14.81 10.49
CA VAL A 6 -18.99 14.49 9.07
C VAL A 6 -17.56 13.98 8.95
N ALA A 7 -17.31 12.79 9.48
CA ALA A 7 -16.22 11.98 8.96
C ALA A 7 -16.47 11.92 7.45
N PRO A 8 -15.53 12.36 6.61
CA PRO A 8 -15.75 12.33 5.17
C PRO A 8 -16.14 10.89 4.85
N SER A 9 -17.30 10.72 4.21
CA SER A 9 -17.74 9.44 3.68
C SER A 9 -16.62 9.00 2.73
N ILE A 10 -15.79 8.08 3.21
CA ILE A 10 -14.57 7.65 2.55
C ILE A 10 -14.99 7.00 1.23
N TYR A 11 -14.89 7.74 0.12
CA TYR A 11 -14.91 7.18 -1.22
C TYR A 11 -13.48 6.71 -1.54
N PHE A 12 -13.08 5.57 -0.97
CA PHE A 12 -11.99 4.81 -1.56
C PHE A 12 -12.56 4.19 -2.85
N GLY A 13 -12.22 4.78 -4.00
CA GLY A 13 -12.40 4.15 -5.31
C GLY A 13 -11.45 2.96 -5.48
N VAL A 14 -11.39 2.08 -4.49
CA VAL A 14 -10.56 0.88 -4.52
C VAL A 14 -11.38 -0.20 -5.20
N GLU A 15 -10.96 -0.54 -6.40
CA GLU A 15 -11.51 -1.67 -7.14
C GLU A 15 -10.64 -2.89 -6.87
N PHE A 16 -11.25 -3.93 -6.29
CA PHE A 16 -10.58 -5.21 -6.12
C PHE A 16 -10.87 -6.08 -7.35
N THR A 17 -9.83 -6.37 -8.10
CA THR A 17 -9.89 -7.35 -9.19
C THR A 17 -9.15 -8.62 -8.78
N ARG A 18 -9.68 -9.78 -9.15
CA ARG A 18 -9.02 -11.06 -8.88
C ARG A 18 -8.14 -11.44 -10.07
N GLY A 19 -6.84 -11.32 -9.89
CA GLY A 19 -5.83 -11.83 -10.83
C GLY A 19 -5.63 -13.35 -10.74
N THR A 20 -4.89 -13.90 -11.71
CA THR A 20 -4.50 -15.32 -11.77
C THR A 20 -3.00 -15.56 -11.61
N THR A 21 -2.22 -14.50 -11.44
CA THR A 21 -0.76 -14.47 -11.52
C THR A 21 -0.03 -14.76 -10.20
N GLY A 22 -0.75 -15.09 -9.12
CA GLY A 22 -0.14 -15.45 -7.84
C GLY A 22 0.56 -14.29 -7.10
N ARG A 23 0.19 -13.05 -7.43
CA ARG A 23 0.74 -11.80 -6.85
C ARG A 23 -0.38 -10.79 -6.60
N ILE A 24 -0.10 -9.77 -5.79
CA ILE A 24 -1.03 -8.64 -5.55
C ILE A 24 -0.42 -7.41 -6.20
N GLU A 25 -1.15 -6.81 -7.12
CA GLU A 25 -0.77 -5.57 -7.79
C GLU A 25 -1.62 -4.44 -7.23
N ILE A 26 -0.98 -3.34 -6.85
CA ILE A 26 -1.62 -2.12 -6.37
C ILE A 26 -1.42 -1.06 -7.44
N GLU A 27 -2.52 -0.55 -7.97
CA GLU A 27 -2.55 0.57 -8.90
C GLU A 27 -3.09 1.81 -8.19
N LEU A 28 -2.46 2.95 -8.43
CA LEU A 28 -2.82 4.24 -7.86
C LEU A 28 -3.36 5.14 -8.97
N MET A 29 -4.69 5.23 -9.09
CA MET A 29 -5.36 6.10 -10.07
C MET A 29 -4.89 5.87 -11.53
N GLY A 30 -4.57 4.62 -11.89
CA GLY A 30 -4.08 4.24 -13.22
C GLY A 30 -2.55 4.28 -13.38
N GLU A 31 -1.81 4.61 -12.31
CA GLU A 31 -0.36 4.49 -12.24
C GLU A 31 0.06 3.24 -11.47
N GLU A 32 1.27 2.75 -11.75
CA GLU A 32 1.86 1.62 -11.04
C GLU A 32 2.20 2.03 -9.60
N GLY A 33 1.61 1.38 -8.60
CA GLY A 33 1.83 1.71 -7.19
C GLY A 33 2.76 0.73 -6.49
N GLY A 34 2.30 -0.52 -6.34
CA GLY A 34 3.01 -1.53 -5.56
C GLY A 34 2.79 -2.95 -6.06
N LEU A 35 3.69 -3.84 -5.67
CA LEU A 35 3.67 -5.25 -6.04
C LEU A 35 4.06 -6.11 -4.84
N LEU A 36 3.16 -6.99 -4.42
CA LEU A 36 3.42 -7.99 -3.39
C LEU A 36 3.56 -9.34 -4.06
N SER A 37 4.78 -9.90 -4.04
CA SER A 37 5.12 -11.16 -4.70
C SER A 37 6.27 -11.86 -3.99
N SER A 38 6.36 -13.18 -4.17
CA SER A 38 7.51 -13.96 -3.70
C SER A 38 8.73 -13.81 -4.61
N GLU A 39 8.50 -13.47 -5.88
CA GLU A 39 9.54 -13.27 -6.88
C GLU A 39 9.92 -11.80 -6.98
N ILE A 40 11.22 -11.54 -7.16
CA ILE A 40 11.75 -10.21 -7.39
C ILE A 40 11.32 -9.75 -8.79
N PRO A 41 10.73 -8.55 -8.95
CA PRO A 41 10.37 -8.03 -10.26
C PRO A 41 11.62 -7.63 -11.06
N ASP A 42 11.59 -7.82 -12.38
CA ASP A 42 12.71 -7.45 -13.27
C ASP A 42 12.92 -5.93 -13.38
N ASP A 43 11.88 -5.15 -13.07
CA ASP A 43 11.90 -3.68 -13.07
C ASP A 43 11.84 -3.10 -11.64
N GLU A 44 12.25 -1.83 -11.50
CA GLU A 44 12.21 -1.06 -10.25
C GLU A 44 11.12 0.03 -10.29
N LEU A 45 10.07 -0.15 -11.10
CA LEU A 45 9.02 0.86 -11.30
C LEU A 45 7.97 0.84 -10.17
N ARG A 46 7.90 -0.24 -9.41
CA ARG A 46 6.91 -0.48 -8.35
C ARG A 46 7.59 -0.66 -7.01
N VAL A 47 6.92 -0.24 -5.94
CA VAL A 47 7.28 -0.62 -4.57
C VAL A 47 7.08 -2.12 -4.42
N TRP A 48 8.17 -2.88 -4.30
CA TRP A 48 8.08 -4.33 -4.13
C TRP A 48 8.14 -4.73 -2.65
N VAL A 49 7.16 -5.53 -2.23
CA VAL A 49 7.13 -6.14 -0.90
C VAL A 49 7.27 -7.66 -1.06
N PRO A 50 8.39 -8.27 -0.62
CA PRO A 50 8.58 -9.71 -0.70
C PRO A 50 7.65 -10.45 0.25
N GLY A 51 7.12 -11.59 -0.19
CA GLY A 51 6.45 -12.52 0.71
C GLY A 51 5.57 -13.53 -0.03
N ASP A 52 5.06 -14.51 0.71
CA ASP A 52 4.03 -15.39 0.19
C ASP A 52 2.70 -14.65 0.10
N LEU A 53 1.87 -15.04 -0.87
CA LEU A 53 0.63 -14.35 -1.19
C LEU A 53 -0.35 -14.28 0.00
N ASN A 54 -0.42 -15.33 0.82
CA ASN A 54 -1.36 -15.37 1.94
C ASN A 54 -0.90 -14.48 3.09
N ALA A 55 0.39 -14.51 3.43
CA ALA A 55 0.95 -13.61 4.44
C ALA A 55 0.88 -12.15 3.98
N ASN A 56 1.22 -11.88 2.72
CA ASN A 56 1.13 -10.54 2.14
C ASN A 56 -0.30 -10.00 2.15
N TRP A 57 -1.28 -10.82 1.75
CA TRP A 57 -2.70 -10.43 1.82
C TRP A 57 -3.15 -10.16 3.26
N THR A 58 -2.80 -11.05 4.19
CA THR A 58 -3.16 -10.91 5.60
C THR A 58 -2.58 -9.62 6.19
N SER A 59 -1.27 -9.39 5.99
CA SER A 59 -0.58 -8.20 6.44
C SER A 59 -1.15 -6.92 5.83
N LEU A 60 -1.41 -6.91 4.51
CA LEU A 60 -1.99 -5.74 3.84
C LEU A 60 -3.34 -5.35 4.45
N ILE A 61 -4.24 -6.32 4.62
CA ILE A 61 -5.57 -6.09 5.21
C ILE A 61 -5.45 -5.65 6.66
N GLU A 62 -4.56 -6.26 7.46
CA GLU A 62 -4.31 -5.83 8.84
C GLU A 62 -3.87 -4.37 8.92
N HIS A 63 -2.91 -3.94 8.11
CA HIS A 63 -2.46 -2.54 8.09
C HIS A 63 -3.58 -1.58 7.65
N VAL A 64 -4.33 -1.93 6.60
CA VAL A 64 -5.46 -1.11 6.14
C VAL A 64 -6.51 -0.97 7.24
N LEU A 65 -6.85 -2.05 7.94
CA LEU A 65 -7.81 -2.04 9.04
C LEU A 65 -7.31 -1.23 10.24
N VAL A 66 -6.03 -1.37 10.62
CA VAL A 66 -5.43 -0.59 11.72
C VAL A 66 -5.46 0.90 11.40
N LEU A 67 -5.11 1.29 10.18
CA LEU A 67 -5.17 2.70 9.74
C LEU A 67 -6.62 3.22 9.75
N ALA A 68 -7.56 2.42 9.27
CA ALA A 68 -8.97 2.78 9.28
C ALA A 68 -9.53 2.93 10.71
N ASP A 69 -9.19 2.03 11.63
CA ASP A 69 -9.61 2.05 13.03
C ASP A 69 -9.03 3.25 13.80
N ALA A 70 -7.77 3.61 13.50
CA ALA A 70 -7.14 4.82 14.01
C ALA A 70 -7.74 6.12 13.43
N GLY A 71 -8.72 6.01 12.52
CA GLY A 71 -9.38 7.15 11.88
C GLY A 71 -8.49 7.87 10.88
N TYR A 72 -7.44 7.23 10.35
CA TYR A 72 -6.61 7.80 9.28
C TYR A 72 -7.34 7.68 7.94
N PRO A 73 -7.80 8.79 7.35
CA PRO A 73 -8.52 8.75 6.08
C PRO A 73 -7.57 8.69 4.86
N GLY A 74 -6.25 8.65 5.08
CA GLY A 74 -5.24 8.74 4.02
C GLY A 74 -4.99 10.18 3.55
N CYS A 75 -4.55 11.08 4.44
CA CYS A 75 -4.18 12.44 4.05
C CYS A 75 -2.70 12.56 3.64
N VAL A 76 -2.45 13.25 2.52
CA VAL A 76 -1.10 13.62 2.07
C VAL A 76 -0.43 14.49 3.14
N GLY A 77 0.81 14.15 3.52
CA GLY A 77 1.61 14.86 4.54
C GLY A 77 1.30 14.48 6.00
N CYS A 78 0.37 13.55 6.24
CA CYS A 78 0.01 13.13 7.60
C CYS A 78 0.81 11.94 8.14
N ALA A 79 1.54 11.24 7.26
CA ALA A 79 2.34 10.07 7.61
C ALA A 79 3.75 10.42 8.14
N GLY A 80 4.03 11.72 8.33
CA GLY A 80 5.30 12.22 8.83
C GLY A 80 6.35 12.44 7.74
N PRO A 81 7.53 12.98 8.09
CA PRO A 81 8.55 13.39 7.13
C PRO A 81 9.10 12.23 6.31
N GLU A 82 9.04 10.99 6.82
CA GLU A 82 9.50 9.81 6.09
C GLU A 82 8.57 9.44 4.92
N ALA A 83 7.30 9.85 4.97
CA ALA A 83 6.36 9.69 3.86
C ALA A 83 6.41 10.84 2.84
N GLU A 84 7.25 11.84 3.07
CA GLU A 84 7.47 12.96 2.15
C GLU A 84 8.72 12.78 1.28
N ILE A 85 9.53 11.75 1.58
CA ILE A 85 10.74 11.42 0.82
C ILE A 85 10.37 10.39 -0.25
N ASP A 86 10.90 10.58 -1.45
CA ASP A 86 10.75 9.61 -2.54
C ASP A 86 11.30 8.24 -2.13
N TRP A 87 10.54 7.19 -2.45
CA TRP A 87 10.95 5.83 -2.18
C TRP A 87 12.11 5.40 -3.08
N ASP A 88 13.24 4.98 -2.48
CA ASP A 88 14.39 4.40 -3.19
C ASP A 88 14.27 2.88 -3.25
N GLU A 89 13.57 2.39 -4.28
CA GLU A 89 13.32 0.97 -4.51
C GLU A 89 14.63 0.15 -4.62
N ALA A 90 15.65 0.69 -5.29
CA ALA A 90 16.93 0.00 -5.45
C ALA A 90 17.65 -0.18 -4.11
N ALA A 91 17.64 0.85 -3.24
CA ALA A 91 18.19 0.75 -1.90
C ALA A 91 17.41 -0.22 -1.01
N ALA A 92 16.07 -0.18 -1.06
CA ALA A 92 15.21 -1.08 -0.31
C ALA A 92 15.46 -2.55 -0.70
N ARG A 93 15.53 -2.86 -2.00
CA ARG A 93 15.86 -4.20 -2.51
C ARG A 93 17.23 -4.68 -2.05
N ARG A 94 18.25 -3.82 -2.11
CA ARG A 94 19.60 -4.17 -1.64
C ARG A 94 19.60 -4.54 -0.16
N ALA A 95 18.86 -3.80 0.67
CA ALA A 95 18.78 -4.06 2.12
C ALA A 95 18.10 -5.40 2.46
N LEU A 96 17.21 -5.91 1.59
CA LEU A 96 16.53 -7.20 1.77
C LEU A 96 17.39 -8.40 1.35
N LEU A 97 18.42 -8.20 0.53
CA LEU A 97 19.25 -9.25 -0.05
C LEU A 97 20.63 -9.40 0.62
N THR A 98 20.93 -8.56 1.61
CA THR A 98 22.14 -8.59 2.45
C THR A 98 21.88 -9.26 3.78
#